data_AF-A0A1D1UZ13-F1
#
_entry.id   AF-A0A1D1UZ13-F1
#
_cell.length_a   1.000
_cell.length_b   1.000
_cell.length_c   1.000
_cell.angle_alpha   90.00
_cell.angle_beta   90.00
_cell.angle_gamma   90.00
#
_symmetry.space_group_name_H-M   'P 1'
#
loop_
_entity.id
_entity.type
_entity.pdbx_description
1 polymer ?
#
loop_
_entity_poly.entity_id
_entity_poly.type
_entity_poly.pdbx_seq_one_letter_code
_entity_poly.pdbx_strand_id
1 'polypeptide(L)'
;MSFQSLIIGVVHCFFGISLIILQIACFIMQSYYHQLNTQFEGRFGPGCWLGGFLLITGIVGIVHGVKDPETPGYHRLLLWVILLNILSAVLALIMLGLAIGWRILDPEGFLYKDCEFPFAPWIYYFPPHCETAYHVQIMGATMMAVAVFEFIFCLAAAIIVRKVDNDNATKPRRPYQTTYLDK
;
A
#
# COMPACT_ATOMS: atom_id res chain seq x y z
N MET A 1 -14.08 -9.74 -19.21
CA MET A 1 -12.76 -9.30 -18.76
C MET A 1 -12.68 -7.77 -18.67
N SER A 2 -12.23 -7.21 -17.53
CA SER A 2 -11.97 -5.77 -17.33
C SER A 2 -10.46 -5.51 -17.26
N PHE A 3 -9.88 -5.04 -18.36
CA PHE A 3 -8.43 -4.83 -18.47
C PHE A 3 -7.91 -3.76 -17.49
N GLN A 4 -8.70 -2.73 -17.20
CA GLN A 4 -8.31 -1.67 -16.26
C GLN A 4 -8.21 -2.20 -14.82
N SER A 5 -9.20 -2.99 -14.38
CA SER A 5 -9.17 -3.60 -13.05
C SER A 5 -8.00 -4.56 -12.89
N LEU A 6 -7.62 -5.26 -13.96
CA LEU A 6 -6.44 -6.13 -13.97
C LEU A 6 -5.16 -5.33 -13.76
N ILE A 7 -4.93 -4.26 -14.53
CA ILE A 7 -3.73 -3.42 -14.41
C ILE A 7 -3.65 -2.82 -13.00
N ILE A 8 -4.74 -2.20 -12.55
CA ILE A 8 -4.84 -1.62 -11.20
C ILE A 8 -4.50 -2.67 -10.15
N GLY A 9 -5.05 -3.88 -10.29
CA GLY A 9 -4.80 -4.99 -9.38
C GLY A 9 -3.33 -5.41 -9.32
N VAL A 10 -2.67 -5.53 -10.47
CA VAL A 10 -1.24 -5.88 -10.56
C VAL A 10 -0.37 -4.81 -9.90
N VAL A 11 -0.67 -3.54 -10.13
CA VAL A 11 0.07 -2.41 -9.54
C VAL A 11 -0.05 -2.43 -8.01
N HIS A 12 -1.26 -2.60 -7.45
CA HIS A 12 -1.43 -2.69 -6.00
C HIS A 12 -0.74 -3.92 -5.39
N CYS A 13 -0.75 -5.08 -6.07
CA CYS A 13 -0.01 -6.24 -5.61
C CYS A 13 1.50 -5.96 -5.55
N PHE A 14 2.05 -5.30 -6.57
CA PHE A 14 3.48 -4.96 -6.61
C PHE A 14 3.88 -4.03 -5.45
N PHE A 15 3.13 -2.95 -5.24
CA PHE A 15 3.42 -2.02 -4.14
C PHE A 15 3.10 -2.62 -2.76
N GLY A 16 2.03 -3.41 -2.65
CA GLY A 16 1.69 -4.13 -1.42
C GLY A 16 2.79 -5.08 -0.96
N ILE A 17 3.33 -5.90 -1.88
CA ILE A 17 4.47 -6.79 -1.61
C ILE A 17 5.71 -5.96 -1.24
N SER A 18 6.00 -4.89 -2.00
CA SER A 18 7.16 -4.03 -1.74
C SER A 18 7.14 -3.42 -0.35
N LEU A 19 5.98 -2.91 0.10
CA LEU A 19 5.81 -2.35 1.44
C LEU A 19 6.00 -3.39 2.55
N ILE A 20 5.49 -4.61 2.35
CA ILE A 20 5.69 -5.71 3.30
C ILE A 20 7.18 -6.07 3.39
N ILE A 21 7.89 -6.16 2.26
CA ILE A 21 9.32 -6.44 2.22
C ILE A 21 10.11 -5.34 2.94
N LEU A 22 9.83 -4.06 2.65
CA LEU A 22 10.47 -2.95 3.34
C LEU A 22 10.20 -3.00 4.85
N GLN A 23 8.99 -3.38 5.28
CA GLN A 23 8.64 -3.45 6.69
C GLN A 23 9.38 -4.59 7.40
N ILE A 24 9.52 -5.74 6.73
CA ILE A 24 10.34 -6.85 7.23
C ILE A 24 11.80 -6.40 7.36
N ALA A 25 12.34 -5.67 6.38
CA ALA A 25 13.69 -5.12 6.44
C ALA A 25 13.87 -4.16 7.63
N CYS A 26 12.91 -3.27 7.89
CA CYS A 26 12.91 -2.42 9.08
C CYS A 26 12.93 -3.23 10.38
N PHE A 27 12.11 -4.29 10.48
CA PHE A 27 12.10 -5.15 11.66
C PHE A 27 13.40 -5.93 11.86
N ILE A 28 14.03 -6.41 10.78
CA ILE A 28 15.32 -7.10 10.86
C ILE A 28 16.38 -6.12 11.37
N MET A 29 16.47 -4.92 10.79
CA MET A 29 17.44 -3.91 11.21
C MET A 29 17.26 -3.50 12.67
N GLN A 30 16.03 -3.18 13.08
CA GLN A 30 15.77 -2.79 14.47
C GLN A 30 15.94 -3.94 15.47
N SER A 31 15.65 -5.18 15.07
CA SER A 31 15.82 -6.34 15.96
C SER A 31 17.29 -6.70 16.14
N TYR A 32 18.10 -6.63 15.08
CA TYR A 32 19.54 -6.85 15.13
C TYR A 32 20.24 -5.91 16.12
N TYR A 33 19.77 -4.67 16.21
CA TYR A 33 20.33 -3.65 17.11
C TYR A 33 19.52 -3.42 18.41
N HIS A 34 18.57 -4.30 18.73
CA HIS A 34 17.70 -4.21 19.92
C HIS A 34 16.95 -2.86 20.07
N GLN A 35 16.64 -2.20 18.96
CA GLN A 35 15.95 -0.91 18.90
C GLN A 35 14.47 -1.02 18.52
N LEU A 36 13.89 -2.23 18.64
CA LEU A 36 12.47 -2.46 18.38
C LEU A 36 11.60 -1.49 19.20
N ASN A 37 10.62 -0.86 18.54
CA ASN A 37 9.68 0.14 19.09
C ASN A 37 10.23 1.54 19.37
N THR A 38 11.51 1.79 19.14
CA THR A 38 12.06 3.17 19.27
C THR A 38 11.66 4.04 18.08
N GLN A 39 11.50 3.42 16.91
CA GLN A 39 11.17 4.10 15.65
C GLN A 39 9.74 3.83 15.22
N PHE A 40 9.17 4.77 14.46
CA PHE A 40 7.80 4.67 13.92
C PHE A 40 7.54 3.34 13.21
N GLU A 41 8.47 2.93 12.36
CA GLU A 41 8.40 1.73 11.52
C GLU A 41 8.31 0.46 12.38
N GLY A 42 9.00 0.43 13.52
CA GLY A 42 8.97 -0.72 14.43
C GLY A 42 7.72 -0.73 15.29
N ARG A 43 7.30 0.44 15.75
CA ARG A 43 6.20 0.57 16.71
C ARG A 43 4.83 0.36 16.08
N PHE A 44 4.62 0.90 14.88
CA PHE A 44 3.31 0.87 14.22
C PHE A 44 3.23 -0.13 13.06
N GLY A 45 4.37 -0.67 12.61
CA GLY A 45 4.43 -1.58 11.47
C GLY A 45 3.69 -1.06 10.21
N PRO A 46 3.84 0.23 9.83
CA PRO A 46 3.06 0.87 8.78
C PRO A 46 3.04 0.12 7.45
N GLY A 47 4.19 -0.42 7.03
CA GLY A 47 4.29 -1.16 5.77
C GLY A 47 3.56 -2.51 5.79
N CYS A 48 3.40 -3.15 6.97
CA CYS A 48 2.69 -4.42 7.08
C CYS A 48 1.18 -4.26 6.90
N TRP A 49 0.57 -3.33 7.62
CA TRP A 49 -0.88 -3.16 7.51
C TRP A 49 -1.26 -2.48 6.19
N LEU A 50 -0.60 -1.38 5.80
CA LEU A 50 -0.90 -0.73 4.51
C LEU A 50 -0.61 -1.69 3.34
N GLY A 51 0.56 -2.33 3.36
CA GLY A 51 0.94 -3.31 2.32
C GLY A 51 -0.01 -4.50 2.26
N GLY A 52 -0.48 -5.00 3.41
CA GLY A 52 -1.48 -6.06 3.48
C GLY A 52 -2.83 -5.67 2.84
N PHE A 53 -3.33 -4.48 3.15
CA PHE A 53 -4.57 -3.98 2.53
C PHE A 53 -4.42 -3.74 1.02
N LEU A 54 -3.28 -3.25 0.57
CA LEU A 54 -2.98 -3.08 -0.86
C LEU A 54 -2.89 -4.44 -1.58
N LEU A 55 -2.28 -5.44 -0.96
CA LEU A 55 -2.20 -6.78 -1.53
C LEU A 55 -3.60 -7.40 -1.71
N ILE A 56 -4.46 -7.28 -0.70
CA ILE A 56 -5.85 -7.74 -0.77
C ILE A 56 -6.59 -7.00 -1.90
N THR A 57 -6.48 -5.68 -1.95
CA THR A 57 -7.08 -4.84 -2.99
C THR A 57 -6.61 -5.25 -4.39
N GLY A 58 -5.31 -5.53 -4.53
CA GLY A 58 -4.70 -6.00 -5.76
C GLY A 58 -5.23 -7.34 -6.22
N ILE A 59 -5.28 -8.33 -5.33
CA ILE A 59 -5.82 -9.66 -5.61
C ILE A 59 -7.28 -9.56 -6.06
N VAL A 60 -8.11 -8.80 -5.34
CA VAL A 60 -9.53 -8.61 -5.70
C VAL A 60 -9.66 -7.91 -7.06
N GLY A 61 -8.80 -6.93 -7.36
CA GLY A 61 -8.73 -6.27 -8.67
C GLY A 61 -8.37 -7.22 -9.80
N ILE A 62 -7.39 -8.11 -9.60
CA ILE A 62 -7.00 -9.15 -10.57
C ILE A 62 -8.15 -10.13 -10.79
N VAL A 63 -8.76 -10.64 -9.73
CA VAL A 63 -9.90 -11.57 -9.81
C VAL A 63 -11.06 -10.92 -10.57
N HIS A 64 -11.33 -9.63 -10.33
CA HIS A 64 -12.34 -8.89 -11.09
C HIS A 64 -11.94 -8.70 -12.55
N GLY A 65 -10.67 -8.42 -12.80
CA GLY A 65 -10.15 -8.21 -14.14
C GLY A 65 -10.31 -9.44 -15.03
N VAL A 66 -10.01 -10.63 -14.51
CA VAL A 66 -10.08 -11.90 -15.28
C VAL A 66 -11.51 -12.48 -15.38
N LYS A 67 -12.43 -12.06 -14.51
CA LYS A 67 -13.80 -12.60 -14.50
C LYS A 67 -14.63 -12.09 -15.67
N ASP A 68 -15.52 -12.94 -16.16
CA ASP A 68 -16.45 -12.56 -17.21
C ASP A 68 -17.60 -11.71 -16.67
N PRO A 69 -18.00 -10.65 -17.41
CA PRO A 69 -19.04 -9.72 -16.98
C PRO A 69 -20.42 -10.38 -16.88
N GLU A 70 -20.63 -11.49 -17.59
CA GLU A 70 -21.87 -12.25 -17.58
C GLU A 70 -21.97 -13.20 -16.38
N THR A 71 -20.86 -13.40 -15.65
CA THR A 71 -20.84 -14.32 -14.51
C THR A 71 -21.58 -13.72 -13.30
N PRO A 72 -22.45 -14.48 -12.62
CA PRO A 72 -23.11 -14.01 -11.40
C PRO A 72 -22.09 -13.54 -10.36
N GLY A 73 -22.39 -12.38 -9.75
CA GLY A 73 -21.53 -11.74 -8.74
C GLY A 73 -20.45 -10.81 -9.29
N TYR A 74 -20.34 -10.61 -10.61
CA TYR A 74 -19.42 -9.63 -11.20
C TYR A 74 -19.63 -8.21 -10.61
N HIS A 75 -20.87 -7.71 -10.59
CA HIS A 75 -21.17 -6.39 -10.01
C HIS A 75 -20.92 -6.29 -8.50
N ARG A 76 -21.10 -7.40 -7.75
CA ARG A 76 -20.75 -7.41 -6.31
C ARG A 76 -19.24 -7.27 -6.13
N LEU A 77 -18.46 -7.96 -6.95
CA LEU A 77 -17.01 -7.89 -6.93
C LEU A 77 -16.50 -6.50 -7.34
N LEU A 78 -17.14 -5.86 -8.32
CA LEU A 78 -16.86 -4.47 -8.70
C LEU A 78 -17.02 -3.50 -7.51
N LEU A 79 -18.11 -3.61 -6.76
CA LEU A 79 -18.34 -2.79 -5.57
C LEU A 79 -17.24 -2.98 -4.53
N TRP A 80 -16.78 -4.22 -4.34
CA TRP A 80 -15.64 -4.51 -3.46
C TRP A 80 -14.35 -3.87 -3.95
N VAL A 81 -14.05 -3.90 -5.25
CA VAL A 81 -12.87 -3.24 -5.82
C VAL A 81 -12.91 -1.74 -5.53
N ILE A 82 -14.04 -1.08 -5.75
CA ILE A 82 -14.18 0.36 -5.50
C ILE A 82 -14.03 0.66 -4.00
N LEU A 83 -14.71 -0.10 -3.13
CA LEU A 83 -14.66 0.10 -1.69
C LEU A 83 -13.25 -0.10 -1.13
N LEU A 84 -12.57 -1.16 -1.56
CA LEU A 84 -11.20 -1.46 -1.13
C LEU A 84 -10.21 -0.38 -1.59
N ASN A 85 -10.35 0.13 -2.81
CA ASN A 85 -9.55 1.27 -3.27
C ASN A 85 -9.74 2.51 -2.38
N ILE A 86 -11.00 2.86 -2.06
CA ILE A 86 -11.27 4.01 -1.18
C ILE A 86 -10.69 3.77 0.21
N LEU A 87 -10.84 2.56 0.75
CA LEU A 87 -10.30 2.19 2.06
C LEU A 87 -8.76 2.29 2.07
N SER A 88 -8.09 1.76 1.06
CA SER A 88 -6.64 1.84 0.90
C SER A 88 -6.15 3.29 0.79
N ALA A 89 -6.90 4.17 0.11
CA ALA A 89 -6.58 5.60 0.07
C ALA A 89 -6.67 6.25 1.47
N VAL A 90 -7.74 5.97 2.21
CA VAL A 90 -7.90 6.47 3.60
C VAL A 90 -6.78 5.97 4.49
N LEU A 91 -6.42 4.70 4.40
CA LEU A 91 -5.33 4.08 5.15
C LEU A 91 -3.97 4.72 4.82
N ALA A 92 -3.70 5.00 3.55
CA ALA A 92 -2.48 5.69 3.13
C ALA A 92 -2.40 7.11 3.72
N LEU A 93 -3.53 7.83 3.78
CA LEU A 93 -3.60 9.16 4.39
C LEU A 93 -3.40 9.11 5.92
N ILE A 94 -3.95 8.10 6.59
CA ILE A 94 -3.71 7.86 8.02
C ILE A 94 -2.23 7.56 8.28
N MET A 95 -1.60 6.70 7.47
CA MET A 95 -0.17 6.42 7.57
C MET A 95 0.64 7.72 7.45
N LEU A 96 0.34 8.54 6.44
CA LEU A 96 1.03 9.80 6.20
C LEU A 96 0.88 10.75 7.40
N GLY A 97 -0.34 10.90 7.93
CA GLY A 97 -0.62 11.73 9.09
C GLY A 97 0.11 11.27 10.35
N LEU A 98 0.10 9.95 10.61
CA LEU A 98 0.83 9.37 11.74
C LEU A 98 2.34 9.52 11.59
N ALA A 99 2.89 9.29 10.39
CA ALA A 99 4.32 9.41 10.13
C ALA A 99 4.82 10.87 10.23
N ILE A 100 4.03 11.84 9.77
CA ILE A 100 4.34 13.27 9.92
C ILE A 100 4.23 13.66 11.40
N GLY A 101 3.15 13.29 12.08
CA GLY A 101 2.95 13.60 13.49
C GLY A 101 4.05 13.03 14.38
N TRP A 102 4.48 11.79 14.10
CA TRP A 102 5.59 11.16 14.79
C TRP A 102 6.90 11.92 14.61
N ARG A 103 7.23 12.34 13.37
CA ARG A 103 8.45 13.12 13.11
C ARG A 103 8.41 14.53 13.67
N ILE A 104 7.24 15.18 13.72
CA ILE A 104 7.11 16.53 14.32
C ILE A 104 7.24 16.47 15.84
N LEU A 105 6.65 15.47 16.49
CA LEU A 105 6.79 15.26 17.93
C LEU A 105 8.21 14.84 18.32
N ASP A 106 8.99 14.39 17.33
CA ASP A 106 10.38 13.98 17.42
C ASP A 106 10.73 13.19 18.69
N PRO A 107 10.00 12.09 18.99
CA PRO A 107 10.38 11.22 20.10
C PRO A 107 11.75 10.55 19.86
N GLU A 108 12.25 10.57 18.62
CA GLU A 108 13.50 9.97 18.18
C GLU A 108 14.71 10.91 18.40
N GLY A 109 14.54 12.24 18.31
CA GLY A 109 15.61 13.22 18.51
C GLY A 109 16.23 13.23 19.91
N PHE A 110 15.58 12.66 20.93
CA PHE A 110 16.19 12.44 22.24
C PHE A 110 17.07 11.18 22.30
N LEU A 111 16.79 10.18 21.47
CA LEU A 111 17.47 8.88 21.44
C LEU A 111 18.68 8.86 20.49
N TYR A 112 18.69 9.72 19.47
CA TYR A 112 19.74 9.75 18.43
C TYR A 112 20.48 11.10 18.36
N LYS A 113 20.41 11.92 19.40
CA LYS A 113 21.04 13.26 19.44
C LYS A 113 22.57 13.22 19.32
N ASP A 114 23.15 12.11 19.75
CA ASP A 114 24.58 11.77 19.62
C ASP A 114 24.96 11.41 18.17
N CYS A 115 23.99 11.04 17.33
CA CYS A 115 24.18 10.82 15.90
C CYS A 115 24.18 12.14 15.08
N GLU A 116 23.58 13.23 15.59
CA GLU A 116 23.56 14.55 14.93
C GLU A 116 24.82 15.38 15.18
N PHE A 117 25.42 15.23 16.37
CA PHE A 117 26.66 15.92 16.76
C PHE A 117 27.73 14.90 17.16
N PRO A 118 28.48 14.35 16.19
CA PRO A 118 29.54 13.41 16.50
C PRO A 118 30.67 14.14 17.25
N PHE A 119 30.69 14.06 18.58
CA PHE A 119 31.81 14.55 19.41
C PHE A 119 33.09 13.76 19.09
N ALA A 120 33.98 14.30 18.26
CA ALA A 120 35.19 13.62 17.78
C ALA A 120 36.01 12.92 18.89
N PRO A 121 36.63 11.75 18.63
CA PRO A 121 37.09 11.28 17.32
C PRO A 121 36.53 9.90 16.89
N TRP A 122 35.61 9.86 15.92
CA TRP A 122 34.95 8.64 15.41
C TRP A 122 35.42 8.21 14.01
N ILE A 123 36.61 8.63 13.57
CA ILE A 123 37.15 8.26 12.24
C ILE A 123 37.16 6.71 12.05
N TYR A 124 36.97 5.94 13.13
CA TYR A 124 36.99 4.48 13.14
C TYR A 124 35.73 3.78 13.71
N TYR A 125 34.69 4.48 14.22
CA TYR A 125 33.55 3.80 14.84
C TYR A 125 32.23 4.57 14.65
N PHE A 126 31.41 4.15 13.71
CA PHE A 126 30.04 4.62 13.57
C PHE A 126 29.16 3.78 14.49
N PRO A 127 28.47 4.37 15.48
CA PRO A 127 27.72 3.59 16.44
C PRO A 127 26.58 2.81 15.77
N PRO A 128 26.37 1.53 16.12
CA PRO A 128 25.39 0.66 15.47
C PRO A 128 23.94 1.19 15.53
N HIS A 129 23.58 1.94 16.58
CA HIS A 129 22.28 2.60 16.68
C HIS A 129 22.12 3.75 15.67
N CYS A 130 23.20 4.45 15.32
CA CYS A 130 23.17 5.48 14.28
C CYS A 130 23.02 4.88 12.86
N GLU A 131 23.54 3.67 12.60
CA GLU A 131 23.29 2.97 11.32
C GLU A 131 21.82 2.58 11.20
N THR A 132 21.26 2.08 12.30
CA THR A 132 19.85 1.73 12.39
C THR A 132 18.96 2.93 12.11
N ALA A 133 19.27 4.08 12.72
CA ALA A 133 18.59 5.35 12.47
C ALA A 133 18.61 5.72 10.98
N TYR A 134 19.78 5.76 10.37
CA TYR A 134 19.93 6.15 8.98
C TYR A 134 19.17 5.22 8.01
N HIS A 135 19.38 3.90 8.13
CA HIS A 135 18.78 2.94 7.20
C HIS A 135 17.26 2.83 7.39
N VAL A 136 16.76 2.82 8.62
CA VAL A 136 15.32 2.76 8.86
C VAL A 136 14.64 4.05 8.42
N GLN A 137 15.24 5.22 8.62
CA GLN A 137 14.66 6.47 8.14
C GLN A 137 14.52 6.50 6.62
N ILE A 138 15.52 5.99 5.87
CA ILE A 138 15.42 5.88 4.40
C ILE A 138 14.30 4.93 4.00
N MET A 139 14.22 3.76 4.64
CA MET A 139 13.17 2.78 4.36
C MET A 139 11.78 3.37 4.70
N GLY A 140 11.64 4.03 5.84
CA GLY A 140 10.42 4.72 6.28
C GLY A 140 9.98 5.85 5.35
N ALA A 141 10.92 6.68 4.89
CA ALA A 141 10.67 7.72 3.89
C ALA A 141 10.21 7.12 2.56
N THR A 142 10.82 5.99 2.15
CA THR A 142 10.41 5.26 0.95
C THR A 142 8.98 4.71 1.09
N MET A 143 8.62 4.15 2.25
CA MET A 143 7.24 3.70 2.50
C MET A 143 6.24 4.86 2.43
N MET A 144 6.59 6.04 2.94
CA MET A 144 5.73 7.22 2.81
C MET A 144 5.57 7.68 1.38
N ALA A 145 6.64 7.68 0.58
CA ALA A 145 6.55 8.04 -0.83
C ALA A 145 5.58 7.10 -1.56
N VAL A 146 5.65 5.79 -1.28
CA VAL A 146 4.69 4.80 -1.79
C VAL A 146 3.28 5.10 -1.28
N ALA A 147 3.10 5.43 0.01
CA ALA A 147 1.78 5.76 0.55
C ALA A 147 1.16 7.00 -0.14
N VAL A 148 1.94 8.04 -0.44
CA VAL A 148 1.45 9.22 -1.18
C VAL A 148 1.04 8.85 -2.60
N PHE A 149 1.86 8.04 -3.28
CA PHE A 149 1.53 7.54 -4.61
C PHE A 149 0.23 6.72 -4.59
N GLU A 150 0.12 5.76 -3.67
CA GLU A 150 -1.04 4.87 -3.53
C GLU A 150 -2.30 5.64 -3.15
N PHE A 151 -2.21 6.69 -2.33
CA PHE A 151 -3.37 7.56 -2.06
C PHE A 151 -3.97 8.12 -3.36
N ILE A 152 -3.13 8.69 -4.23
CA ILE A 152 -3.56 9.27 -5.50
C ILE A 152 -4.04 8.16 -6.44
N PHE A 153 -3.28 7.07 -6.53
CA PHE A 153 -3.55 5.97 -7.44
C PHE A 153 -4.85 5.24 -7.09
N CYS A 154 -5.11 4.93 -5.82
CA CYS A 154 -6.36 4.33 -5.35
C CYS A 154 -7.59 5.20 -5.66
N LEU A 155 -7.49 6.52 -5.47
CA LEU A 155 -8.60 7.43 -5.81
C LEU A 155 -8.86 7.45 -7.32
N ALA A 156 -7.80 7.55 -8.13
CA ALA A 156 -7.91 7.50 -9.59
C ALA A 156 -8.50 6.15 -10.05
N ALA A 157 -8.03 5.04 -9.49
CA ALA A 157 -8.52 3.70 -9.76
C ALA A 157 -10.02 3.56 -9.46
N ALA A 158 -10.48 4.04 -8.30
CA ALA A 158 -11.90 4.02 -7.93
C ALA A 158 -12.77 4.80 -8.92
N ILE A 159 -12.31 5.98 -9.36
CA ILE A 159 -13.03 6.80 -10.35
C ILE A 159 -13.07 6.12 -11.72
N ILE A 160 -11.95 5.60 -12.20
CA ILE A 160 -11.85 4.93 -13.51
C ILE A 160 -12.75 3.69 -13.55
N VAL A 161 -12.66 2.83 -12.53
CA VAL A 161 -13.46 1.59 -12.45
C VAL A 161 -14.95 1.91 -12.39
N ARG A 162 -15.36 2.94 -11.65
CA ARG A 162 -16.75 3.39 -11.59
C ARG A 162 -17.24 3.98 -12.92
N LYS A 163 -16.41 4.78 -13.60
CA LYS A 163 -16.75 5.35 -14.91
C LYS A 163 -17.02 4.25 -15.94
N VAL A 164 -16.18 3.25 -15.96
CA VAL A 164 -16.28 2.14 -16.92
C VAL A 164 -17.51 1.28 -16.68
N ASP A 165 -17.94 1.13 -15.43
CA ASP A 165 -19.22 0.47 -15.13
C ASP A 165 -20.42 1.28 -15.64
N ASN A 166 -20.43 2.61 -15.42
CA ASN A 166 -21.49 3.48 -15.94
C ASN A 166 -21.57 3.45 -17.48
N ASP A 167 -20.42 3.45 -18.16
CA ASP A 167 -20.33 3.38 -19.62
C ASP A 167 -20.77 2.02 -20.17
N ASN A 168 -20.66 0.94 -19.37
CA ASN A 168 -21.14 -0.39 -19.73
C ASN A 168 -22.62 -0.59 -19.40
N ALA A 169 -23.16 0.10 -18.39
CA ALA A 169 -24.58 0.06 -18.04
C ALA A 169 -25.48 0.76 -19.07
N THR A 170 -24.94 1.73 -19.82
CA THR A 170 -25.66 2.50 -20.85
C THR A 170 -25.66 1.83 -22.22
N LYS A 171 -24.85 0.79 -22.44
CA LYS A 171 -24.91 -0.02 -23.67
C LYS A 171 -26.09 -1.00 -23.59
N PRO A 172 -26.90 -1.14 -24.65
CA PRO A 172 -27.97 -2.15 -24.66
C PRO A 172 -27.34 -3.53 -24.47
N ARG A 173 -27.70 -4.22 -23.39
CA ARG A 173 -27.33 -5.63 -23.20
C ARG A 173 -27.84 -6.38 -24.42
N ARG A 174 -26.96 -7.08 -25.13
CA ARG A 174 -27.41 -7.98 -26.20
C ARG A 174 -28.44 -8.92 -25.56
N PRO A 175 -29.62 -9.10 -26.17
CA PRO A 175 -30.59 -10.04 -25.65
C PRO A 175 -29.88 -11.39 -25.53
N TYR A 176 -30.05 -12.04 -24.38
CA TYR A 176 -29.66 -13.43 -24.18
C TYR A 176 -30.15 -14.20 -25.41
N GLN A 177 -29.22 -14.68 -26.26
CA GLN A 177 -29.57 -15.69 -27.24
C GLN A 177 -29.92 -16.93 -26.42
N THR A 178 -31.20 -17.09 -26.12
CA THR A 178 -31.78 -18.38 -25.80
C THR A 178 -31.56 -19.24 -27.03
N THR A 179 -30.45 -19.97 -27.05
CA THR A 179 -30.26 -21.10 -27.95
C THR A 179 -31.30 -22.14 -27.53
N TYR A 180 -32.53 -21.99 -28.03
CA TYR A 180 -33.45 -23.09 -28.11
C TYR A 180 -32.78 -24.13 -29.01
N LEU A 181 -32.22 -25.15 -28.37
CA LEU A 181 -31.81 -26.39 -28.99
C LEU A 181 -33.08 -27.07 -29.52
N ASP A 182 -33.50 -26.69 -30.73
CA ASP A 182 -34.27 -27.57 -31.58
C ASP A 182 -33.28 -28.58 -32.18
N LYS A 183 -33.20 -29.76 -31.54
CA LYS A 183 -33.04 -31.08 -32.16
C LYS A 183 -32.94 -32.19 -31.11
#